data_AF-Q6JCV6-F1
#
_entry.id   AF-Q6JCV6-F1
#
_cell.length_a   1.000
_cell.length_b   1.000
_cell.length_c   1.000
_cell.angle_alpha   90.00
_cell.angle_beta   90.00
_cell.angle_gamma   90.00
#
_symmetry.space_group_name_H-M   'P 1'
#
loop_
_entity.id
_entity.type
_entity.pdbx_description
1 polymer ?
#
loop_
_entity_poly.entity_id
_entity_poly.type
_entity_poly.pdbx_seq_one_letter_code
_entity_poly.pdbx_strand_id
1 'polypeptide(L)' 'EFNPTHPLIEKLDAEQDMDRFGDLSRVLFDQAALAAGDSLKDPATYVRRLNKLLLELSA' A
#
# COMPACT_ATOMS: atom_id res chain seq x y z
N GLU A 1 0.63 -0.25 -14.51
CA GLU A 1 2.08 0.06 -14.52
C GLU A 1 2.43 0.85 -13.27
N PHE A 2 3.66 0.74 -12.77
CA PHE A 2 4.10 1.51 -11.60
C PHE A 2 4.89 2.74 -12.04
N ASN A 3 4.72 3.84 -11.31
CA ASN A 3 5.63 4.98 -11.41
C ASN A 3 6.83 4.73 -10.47
N PRO A 4 8.04 4.46 -11.00
CA PRO A 4 9.20 4.13 -10.17
C PRO A 4 9.64 5.27 -9.26
N THR A 5 9.34 6.52 -9.63
CA THR A 5 9.71 7.72 -8.86
C THR A 5 8.67 8.08 -7.81
N HIS A 6 7.67 7.23 -7.57
CA HIS A 6 6.66 7.49 -6.56
C HIS A 6 7.23 7.17 -5.17
N PRO A 7 7.11 8.06 -4.16
CA PRO A 7 7.72 7.85 -2.84
C PRO A 7 7.33 6.52 -2.16
N LEU A 8 6.10 6.04 -2.37
CA LEU A 8 5.67 4.74 -1.84
C LEU A 8 6.34 3.53 -2.52
N ILE A 9 6.77 3.67 -3.78
CA ILE A 9 7.49 2.61 -4.51
C ILE A 9 8.94 2.57 -4.03
N GLU A 10 9.58 3.73 -3.86
CA GLU A 10 10.91 3.82 -3.25
C GLU A 10 10.93 3.25 -1.82
N LYS A 11 9.89 3.56 -1.02
CA LYS A 11 9.73 2.97 0.31
C LYS A 11 9.57 1.45 0.26
N LEU A 12 8.79 0.93 -0.69
CA LEU A 12 8.59 -0.51 -0.86
C LEU A 12 9.91 -1.22 -1.23
N ASP A 13 10.72 -0.60 -2.10
CA ASP A 13 12.03 -1.13 -2.51
C ASP A 13 13.05 -1.18 -1.35
N ALA A 14 12.99 -0.18 -0.46
CA ALA A 14 13.87 -0.10 0.71
C ALA A 14 13.39 -0.91 1.93
N GLU A 15 12.18 -1.49 1.89
CA GLU A 15 11.58 -2.18 3.04
C GLU A 15 12.16 -3.59 3.21
N GLN A 16 12.84 -3.83 4.34
CA GLN A 16 13.48 -5.12 4.64
C GLN A 16 12.57 -6.04 5.47
N ASP A 17 11.59 -5.48 6.16
CA ASP A 17 10.61 -6.25 6.92
C ASP A 17 9.56 -6.84 5.96
N MET A 18 9.55 -8.16 5.81
CA MET A 18 8.66 -8.88 4.91
C MET A 18 7.18 -8.67 5.23
N ASP A 19 6.81 -8.47 6.49
CA ASP A 19 5.43 -8.22 6.87
C ASP A 19 5.01 -6.80 6.45
N ARG A 20 5.90 -5.81 6.65
CA ARG A 20 5.65 -4.42 6.20
C ARG A 20 5.65 -4.30 4.70
N PHE A 21 6.55 -4.99 4.01
CA PHE A 21 6.56 -5.09 2.55
C PHE A 21 5.25 -5.69 2.03
N GLY A 22 4.79 -6.78 2.65
CA GLY A 22 3.51 -7.42 2.34
C GLY A 22 2.31 -6.49 2.53
N ASP A 23 2.28 -5.71 3.61
CA ASP A 23 1.22 -4.73 3.85
C ASP A 23 1.26 -3.59 2.82
N LEU A 24 2.43 -3.00 2.57
CA LEU A 24 2.59 -1.87 1.65
C LEU A 24 2.27 -2.26 0.20
N SER A 25 2.77 -3.41 -0.26
CA SER A 25 2.47 -3.93 -1.61
C SER A 25 0.97 -4.15 -1.82
N ARG A 26 0.27 -4.68 -0.81
CA ARG A 26 -1.19 -4.88 -0.87
C ARG A 26 -1.95 -3.55 -0.89
N VAL A 27 -1.53 -2.55 -0.12
CA VAL A 27 -2.12 -1.20 -0.18
C VAL A 27 -1.97 -0.62 -1.60
N LEU A 28 -0.79 -0.69 -2.19
CA LEU A 28 -0.54 -0.19 -3.54
C LEU A 28 -1.38 -0.93 -4.59
N PHE A 29 -1.52 -2.25 -4.46
CA PHE A 29 -2.35 -3.06 -5.34
C PHE A 29 -3.85 -2.69 -5.23
N ASP A 30 -4.39 -2.66 -4.02
CA ASP A 30 -5.79 -2.31 -3.76
C ASP A 30 -6.09 -0.87 -4.23
N GLN A 31 -5.14 0.06 -4.05
CA GLN A 31 -5.27 1.43 -4.50
C GLN A 31 -5.25 1.55 -6.04
N ALA A 32 -4.44 0.74 -6.74
CA ALA A 32 -4.45 0.68 -8.20
C ALA A 32 -5.78 0.13 -8.75
N ALA A 33 -6.35 -0.89 -8.11
CA ALA A 33 -7.66 -1.42 -8.47
C ALA A 33 -8.76 -0.35 -8.29
N LEU A 34 -8.79 0.33 -7.13
CA LEU A 34 -9.72 1.43 -6.88
C LEU A 34 -9.57 2.56 -7.92
N ALA A 35 -8.34 2.92 -8.30
CA ALA A 35 -8.08 3.95 -9.31
C ALA A 35 -8.53 3.54 -10.71
N ALA A 36 -8.55 2.24 -11.01
CA ALA A 36 -9.11 1.68 -12.23
C ALA A 36 -10.65 1.61 -12.24
N GLY A 37 -11.29 1.92 -11.10
CA GLY A 37 -12.74 1.85 -10.92
C GLY A 37 -13.25 0.49 -10.44
N ASP A 38 -12.36 -0.43 -10.07
CA ASP A 38 -12.74 -1.72 -9.51
C ASP A 38 -13.20 -1.57 -8.05
N SER A 39 -14.00 -2.53 -7.59
CA SER A 39 -14.34 -2.66 -6.17
C SER A 39 -13.37 -3.62 -5.46
N LEU A 40 -13.12 -3.35 -4.18
CA LEU A 40 -12.31 -4.24 -3.35
C LEU A 40 -13.16 -5.37 -2.79
N LYS A 41 -12.59 -6.58 -2.76
CA LYS A 41 -13.23 -7.75 -2.11
C LYS A 41 -13.39 -7.55 -0.60
N ASP A 42 -12.43 -6.88 0.03
CA ASP A 42 -12.45 -6.57 1.46
C ASP A 42 -11.96 -5.14 1.72
N PRO A 43 -12.85 -4.14 1.61
CA PRO A 43 -12.52 -2.74 1.87
C PRO A 43 -12.07 -2.50 3.32
N ALA A 44 -12.57 -3.27 4.29
CA ALA A 44 -12.25 -3.09 5.70
C ALA A 44 -10.78 -3.45 5.98
N THR A 45 -10.30 -4.54 5.39
CA THR A 45 -8.89 -4.92 5.47
C THR A 45 -7.98 -3.90 4.79
N TYR A 46 -8.37 -3.36 3.64
CA TYR A 46 -7.63 -2.27 2.99
C TYR A 46 -7.51 -1.03 3.89
N VAL A 47 -8.63 -0.54 4.44
CA VAL A 47 -8.63 0.64 5.33
C VAL A 47 -7.76 0.39 6.57
N ARG A 48 -7.79 -0.82 7.13
CA ARG A 48 -6.95 -1.17 8.27
C ARG A 48 -5.45 -1.10 7.94
N ARG A 49 -5.05 -1.64 6.78
CA ARG A 49 -3.65 -1.57 6.31
C ARG A 49 -3.22 -0.14 6.02
N LEU A 50 -4.09 0.64 5.37
CA LEU A 50 -3.83 2.06 5.08
C LEU A 50 -3.63 2.86 6.37
N ASN A 51 -4.50 2.68 7.37
CA ASN A 51 -4.37 3.38 8.65
C ASN A 51 -3.10 2.98 9.41
N LYS A 52 -2.72 1.69 9.39
CA LYS A 52 -1.45 1.23 9.95
C LYS A 52 -0.27 1.94 9.28
N LEU A 53 -0.26 2.00 7.95
CA LEU A 53 0.78 2.70 7.18
C LEU A 53 0.84 4.19 7.51
N LEU A 54 -0.31 4.87 7.61
CA LEU A 54 -0.35 6.30 7.95
C LEU A 54 0.23 6.59 9.34
N LEU A 55 -0.08 5.75 10.33
CA LEU A 55 0.50 5.86 11.67
C LEU A 55 2.01 5.68 11.66
N GLU A 56 2.50 4.69 10.91
CA GLU A 56 3.94 4.44 10.74
C GLU A 56 4.69 5.58 10.05
N LEU A 57 4.05 6.31 9.13
CA LEU A 57 4.63 7.47 8.43
C LEU A 57 4.57 8.77 9.25
N SER A 58 3.71 8.82 10.26
CA SER A 58 3.54 9.99 11.13
C SER A 58 4.45 9.99 12.36
N ALA A 59 5.14 8.87 12.61
CA ALA A 59 6.09 8.68 13.70
C ALA A 59 7.52 8.99 13.25
#